data_AF-A0A950ZE31-F1
#
_entry.id   AF-A0A950ZE31-F1
#
_cell.length_a   1.000
_cell.length_b   1.000
_cell.length_c   1.000
_cell.angle_alpha   90.00
_cell.angle_beta   90.00
_cell.angle_gamma   90.00
#
_symmetry.space_group_name_H-M   'P 1'
#
loop_
_entity.id
_entity.type
_entity.pdbx_description
1 polymer ?
#
loop_
_entity_poly.entity_id
_entity_poly.type
_entity_poly.pdbx_seq_one_letter_code
_entity_poly.pdbx_strand_id
1 'polypeptide(L)' 'MIPTSKDVIAFLNARLAARGLPHRVDQIVVLPYVNPMWLANWDAPQLHDAPEREIIEEELREARWQYPQILEEF' A
#
# COMPACT_ATOMS: atom_id res chain seq x y z
N MET A 1 -14.97 10.60 -4.55
CA MET A 1 -13.83 10.59 -5.50
C MET A 1 -13.13 9.25 -5.31
N ILE A 2 -12.71 8.57 -6.39
CA ILE A 2 -11.95 7.32 -6.25
C ILE A 2 -10.54 7.70 -5.77
N PRO A 3 -10.01 7.07 -4.70
CA PRO A 3 -8.65 7.36 -4.21
C PRO A 3 -7.58 7.07 -5.28
N THR A 4 -6.41 7.65 -5.12
CA THR A 4 -5.27 7.46 -6.04
C THR A 4 -4.11 6.72 -5.40
N SER A 5 -3.11 6.39 -6.21
CA SER A 5 -1.80 5.91 -5.73
C SER A 5 -1.18 6.84 -4.68
N LYS A 6 -1.35 8.18 -4.80
CA LYS A 6 -0.82 9.15 -3.83
C LYS A 6 -1.50 9.03 -2.46
N ASP A 7 -2.80 8.76 -2.42
CA ASP A 7 -3.53 8.55 -1.16
C ASP A 7 -3.00 7.32 -0.41
N VAL A 8 -2.77 6.21 -1.13
CA VAL A 8 -2.22 4.98 -0.54
C VAL A 8 -0.78 5.19 -0.07
N ILE A 9 0.04 5.89 -0.86
CA ILE A 9 1.42 6.25 -0.48
C ILE A 9 1.43 7.06 0.81
N ALA A 10 0.62 8.12 0.88
CA ALA A 10 0.53 8.98 2.05
C ALA A 10 0.08 8.19 3.29
N PHE A 11 -0.93 7.33 3.13
CA PHE A 11 -1.43 6.48 4.19
C PHE A 11 -0.37 5.50 4.70
N LEU A 12 0.28 4.74 3.81
CA LEU A 12 1.29 3.77 4.21
C LEU A 12 2.47 4.46 4.88
N ASN A 13 2.98 5.56 4.33
CA ASN A 13 4.09 6.30 4.94
C ASN A 13 3.76 6.84 6.34
N ALA A 14 2.53 7.35 6.55
CA ALA A 14 2.11 7.79 7.87
C ALA A 14 2.09 6.63 8.89
N ARG A 15 1.65 5.45 8.47
CA ARG A 15 1.57 4.27 9.35
C ARG A 15 2.93 3.65 9.63
N LEU A 16 3.77 3.52 8.61
CA LEU A 16 5.16 3.06 8.76
C LEU A 16 5.94 4.00 9.70
N ALA A 17 5.79 5.31 9.53
CA ALA A 17 6.41 6.30 10.43
C ALA A 17 5.89 6.20 11.87
N ALA A 18 4.58 6.00 12.06
CA ALA A 18 3.99 5.82 13.39
C ALA A 18 4.50 4.55 14.11
N ARG A 19 4.93 3.54 13.34
CA ARG A 19 5.57 2.31 13.85
C ARG A 19 7.09 2.44 14.01
N GLY A 20 7.68 3.58 13.65
CA GLY A 20 9.13 3.79 13.68
C GLY A 20 9.89 3.02 12.60
N LEU A 21 9.22 2.60 11.52
CA LEU A 21 9.83 1.87 10.42
C LEU A 21 10.52 2.85 9.45
N PRO A 22 11.74 2.55 8.98
CA PRO A 22 12.51 3.45 8.11
C PRO A 22 12.04 3.42 6.64
N HIS A 23 11.05 2.59 6.32
CA HIS A 23 10.58 2.36 4.96
C HIS A 23 9.81 3.56 4.43
N ARG A 24 10.08 3.90 3.17
CA ARG A 24 9.36 4.92 2.43
C ARG A 24 8.75 4.30 1.19
N VAL A 25 7.44 4.44 1.06
CA VAL A 25 6.68 4.07 -0.13
C VAL A 25 6.71 5.28 -1.07
N ASP A 26 7.36 5.14 -2.21
CA ASP A 26 7.45 6.23 -3.21
C ASP A 26 6.54 5.97 -4.42
N GLN A 27 6.20 4.72 -4.69
CA GLN A 27 5.33 4.32 -5.78
C GLN A 27 4.43 3.15 -5.38
N ILE A 28 3.29 3.05 -6.06
CA ILE A 28 2.34 1.94 -5.97
C ILE A 28 2.04 1.48 -7.39
N VAL A 29 2.10 0.17 -7.63
CA VAL A 29 1.73 -0.42 -8.91
C VAL A 29 0.21 -0.59 -8.92
N VAL A 30 -0.49 0.13 -9.79
CA VAL A 30 -1.94 -0.02 -9.96
C VAL A 30 -2.21 -1.12 -10.99
N LEU A 31 -3.05 -2.07 -10.60
CA LEU A 31 -3.47 -3.22 -11.39
C LEU A 31 -4.80 -2.91 -12.11
N PRO A 32 -5.03 -3.52 -13.29
CA PRO A 32 -6.23 -3.29 -14.09
C PRO A 32 -7.52 -3.80 -13.43
N TYR A 33 -7.41 -4.68 -12.42
CA TYR A 33 -8.54 -5.23 -11.68
C TYR A 33 -8.17 -5.47 -10.22
N VAL A 34 -9.19 -5.53 -9.35
CA VAL A 34 -9.03 -5.93 -7.95
C VAL A 34 -8.61 -7.39 -7.90
N ASN A 35 -7.43 -7.67 -7.34
CA ASN A 35 -6.97 -9.03 -7.13
C ASN A 35 -7.61 -9.59 -5.86
N PRO A 36 -8.47 -10.63 -5.93
CA PRO A 36 -9.14 -11.19 -4.74
C PRO A 36 -8.16 -11.77 -3.73
N MET A 37 -6.95 -12.17 -4.15
CA MET A 37 -5.90 -12.65 -3.26
C MET A 37 -5.31 -11.53 -2.39
N TRP A 38 -5.33 -10.29 -2.89
CA TRP A 38 -4.79 -9.11 -2.19
C TRP A 38 -5.87 -8.15 -1.74
N LEU A 39 -7.14 -8.43 -2.03
CA LEU A 39 -8.30 -7.59 -1.73
C LEU A 39 -8.17 -6.14 -2.24
N ALA A 40 -7.27 -5.89 -3.20
CA ALA A 40 -7.04 -4.58 -3.77
C ALA A 40 -6.58 -4.66 -5.24
N ASN A 41 -6.74 -3.58 -6.00
CA ASN A 41 -6.21 -3.44 -7.35
C ASN A 41 -4.80 -2.83 -7.38
N TRP A 42 -3.98 -3.02 -6.36
CA TRP A 42 -2.65 -2.43 -6.34
C TRP A 42 -1.66 -3.25 -5.52
N ASP A 43 -0.37 -2.95 -5.72
CA ASP A 43 0.73 -3.58 -5.01
C ASP A 43 1.85 -2.59 -4.66
N ALA A 44 2.64 -2.93 -3.64
CA ALA A 44 3.79 -2.15 -3.16
C ALA A 44 5.07 -3.02 -3.19
N PRO A 45 5.68 -3.26 -4.38
CA PRO A 45 6.79 -4.20 -4.52
C PRO A 45 7.99 -3.89 -3.63
N GLN A 46 8.28 -2.61 -3.36
CA GLN A 46 9.41 -2.23 -2.49
C GLN A 46 9.30 -2.74 -1.04
N LEU A 47 8.11 -3.18 -0.62
CA LEU A 47 7.87 -3.69 0.73
C LEU A 47 7.93 -5.22 0.82
N HIS A 48 8.05 -5.93 -0.31
CA HIS A 48 7.99 -7.40 -0.33
C HIS A 48 9.18 -8.06 0.40
N ASP A 49 10.37 -7.46 0.31
CA ASP A 49 11.62 -7.97 0.88
C ASP A 49 12.03 -7.26 2.19
N ALA A 50 11.11 -6.52 2.80
CA ALA A 50 11.41 -5.78 4.02
C ALA A 50 11.66 -6.73 5.21
N PRO A 51 12.69 -6.47 6.04
CA PRO A 51 13.04 -7.35 7.16
C PRO A 51 11.93 -7.39 8.24
N GLU A 52 11.15 -6.32 8.40
CA GLU A 52 10.01 -6.22 9.33
C GLU A 52 8.70 -6.70 8.68
N ARG A 53 8.78 -7.79 7.89
CA ARG A 53 7.69 -8.29 7.05
C ARG A 53 6.37 -8.46 7.77
N GLU A 54 6.36 -8.98 9.00
CA GLU A 54 5.12 -9.22 9.76
C GLU A 54 4.35 -7.93 10.06
N ILE A 55 5.04 -6.90 10.52
CA ILE A 55 4.44 -5.58 10.82
C ILE A 55 3.98 -4.93 9.50
N ILE A 56 4.82 -5.00 8.47
CA ILE A 56 4.51 -4.39 7.17
C ILE A 56 3.32 -5.08 6.48
N GLU A 57 3.20 -6.41 6.58
CA GLU A 57 2.06 -7.15 6.07
C GLU A 57 0.74 -6.77 6.78
N GLU A 58 0.79 -6.46 8.08
CA GLU A 58 -0.37 -5.92 8.81
C GLU A 58 -0.78 -4.57 8.24
N GLU A 59 0.16 -3.64 8.08
CA GLU A 59 -0.12 -2.31 7.54
C GLU A 59 -0.61 -2.35 6.08
N LEU A 60 -0.06 -3.27 5.27
CA LEU A 60 -0.53 -3.52 3.90
C LEU A 60 -1.94 -4.09 3.87
N ARG A 61 -2.30 -5.01 4.78
CA ARG A 61 -3.65 -5.58 4.86
C ARG A 61 -4.69 -4.51 5.19
N GLU A 62 -4.39 -3.64 6.16
CA GLU A 62 -5.24 -2.51 6.53
C GLU A 62 -5.40 -1.53 5.36
N ALA A 63 -4.29 -1.20 4.67
CA ALA A 63 -4.34 -0.35 3.49
C ALA A 63 -5.20 -0.96 2.37
N ARG A 64 -5.08 -2.27 2.11
CA ARG A 64 -5.88 -2.97 1.09
C ARG A 64 -7.37 -2.99 1.44
N TRP A 65 -7.71 -3.15 2.71
CA TRP A 65 -9.09 -3.07 3.18
C TRP A 65 -9.69 -1.66 2.99
N GLN A 66 -8.92 -0.62 3.32
CA GLN A 66 -9.37 0.77 3.20
C GLN A 66 -9.39 1.28 1.75
N TYR A 67 -8.45 0.81 0.93
CA TYR A 67 -8.26 1.23 -0.46
C TYR A 67 -8.29 0.02 -1.41
N PRO A 68 -9.43 -0.67 -1.57
CA PRO A 68 -9.50 -1.85 -2.43
C PRO A 68 -9.41 -1.48 -3.93
N GLN A 69 -9.78 -0.25 -4.28
CA GLN A 69 -9.72 0.24 -5.65
C GLN A 69 -9.18 1.68 -5.69
N ILE A 70 -8.10 1.86 -6.44
CA ILE A 70 -7.44 3.15 -6.65
C ILE A 70 -7.18 3.41 -8.14
N LEU A 71 -6.98 4.67 -8.50
CA LEU A 71 -6.51 5.09 -9.82
C LEU A 71 -5.01 5.38 -9.79
N GLU A 72 -4.36 5.15 -10.94
CA GLU A 72 -2.98 5.60 -11.13
C GLU A 72 -2.97 7.13 -11.27
N GLU A 73 -2.12 7.77 -10.48
CA GLU A 73 -1.87 9.21 -10.58
C GLU A 73 -0.41 9.45 -10.95
N PHE A 74 -0.22 10.13 -12.09
CA PHE A 74 1.07 10.53 -12.64
C PHE A 74 1.72 11.70 -11.87
#